data_AF-A0A970BF06-F1
#
_entry.id   AF-A0A970BF06-F1
#
_cell.length_a   1.000
_cell.length_b   1.000
_cell.length_c   1.000
_cell.angle_alpha   90.00
_cell.angle_beta   90.00
_cell.angle_gamma   90.00
#
_symmetry.space_group_name_H-M   'P 1'
#
loop_
_entity.id
_entity.type
_entity.pdbx_description
1 polymer ?
#
loop_
_entity_poly.entity_id
_entity_poly.type
_entity_poly.pdbx_seq_one_letter_code
_entity_poly.pdbx_strand_id
1 'polypeptide(L)' 'HELSVMLSKNFLYDALHTEMAVAYKFNTKEFMFRPGVSYAINDNLSVGLGAFFLYGPEETLNSYASKVLNSLFFQIKANF' A
#
# COMPACT_ATOMS: atom_id res chain seq x y z
N HIS A 1 -4.84 19.39 7.98
CA HIS A 1 -5.85 18.76 7.11
C HIS A 1 -5.17 17.71 6.24
N GLU A 2 -5.81 16.55 6.12
CA GLU A 2 -5.33 15.39 5.37
C GLU A 2 -6.48 14.86 4.51
N LEU A 3 -6.14 14.39 3.31
CA LEU A 3 -7.05 13.64 2.45
C LEU A 3 -6.41 12.30 2.13
N SER A 4 -7.13 11.22 2.40
CA SER A 4 -6.74 9.87 2.05
C SER A 4 -7.82 9.23 1.18
N VAL A 5 -7.38 8.48 0.18
CA VAL A 5 -8.23 7.74 -0.75
C VAL A 5 -7.66 6.34 -0.86
N MET A 6 -8.52 5.35 -0.65
CA MET A 6 -8.19 3.95 -0.85
C MET A 6 -9.13 3.37 -1.90
N LEU A 7 -8.55 2.78 -2.93
CA LEU A 7 -9.25 2.06 -3.97
C LEU A 7 -8.93 0.59 -3.81
N SER A 8 -9.96 -0.24 -3.70
CA SER A 8 -9.80 -1.69 -3.68
C SER A 8 -10.81 -2.31 -4.64
N LYS A 9 -10.38 -3.33 -5.36
CA LYS A 9 -11.23 -4.06 -6.29
C LYS A 9 -10.80 -5.50 -6.44
N ASN A 10 -11.81 -6.37 -6.49
CA ASN A 10 -11.65 -7.78 -6.77
C ASN A 10 -11.91 -8.04 -8.26
N PHE A 11 -11.11 -8.93 -8.82
CA PHE A 11 -11.19 -9.41 -10.20
C PHE A 11 -11.07 -10.95 -10.20
N LEU A 12 -11.43 -11.57 -11.33
CA LEU A 12 -11.30 -13.01 -11.56
C LEU A 12 -11.98 -13.87 -10.48
N TYR A 13 -13.29 -13.72 -10.28
CA TYR A 13 -14.04 -14.48 -9.26
C TYR A 13 -13.39 -14.39 -7.86
N ASP A 14 -13.03 -13.17 -7.45
CA ASP A 14 -12.35 -12.87 -6.18
C ASP A 14 -10.93 -13.45 -6.01
N ALA A 15 -10.37 -14.11 -7.04
CA ALA A 15 -9.01 -14.63 -6.98
C ALA A 15 -7.94 -13.53 -7.03
N LEU A 16 -8.21 -12.39 -7.67
CA LEU A 16 -7.25 -11.28 -7.77
C LEU A 16 -7.78 -10.04 -7.05
N HIS A 17 -7.17 -9.69 -5.93
CA HIS A 17 -7.44 -8.47 -5.19
C HIS A 17 -6.39 -7.42 -5.53
N THR A 18 -6.83 -6.23 -5.94
CA THR A 18 -5.93 -5.08 -6.14
C THR A 18 -6.34 -3.97 -5.19
N GLU A 19 -5.37 -3.41 -4.49
CA GLU A 19 -5.55 -2.29 -3.58
C GLU A 19 -4.55 -1.18 -3.91
N MET A 20 -4.98 0.06 -3.73
CA MET A 20 -4.16 1.23 -3.91
C MET A 20 -4.59 2.29 -2.92
N ALA A 21 -3.70 2.65 -2.01
CA ALA A 21 -3.93 3.74 -1.08
C ALA A 21 -3.05 4.94 -1.45
N VAL A 22 -3.66 6.12 -1.46
CA VAL A 22 -2.97 7.40 -1.56
C VAL A 22 -3.40 8.27 -0.39
N ALA A 23 -2.45 8.97 0.22
CA ALA A 23 -2.75 10.00 1.21
C ALA A 23 -1.92 11.25 0.93
N TYR A 24 -2.54 12.41 1.12
CA TYR A 24 -1.92 13.70 0.97
C TYR A 24 -2.25 14.60 2.16
N LYS A 25 -1.21 15.10 2.82
CA LYS A 25 -1.35 16.09 3.89
C LYS A 25 -1.02 17.47 3.34
N PHE A 26 -2.03 18.34 3.29
CA PHE A 26 -1.88 19.69 2.74
C PHE A 26 -0.99 20.60 3.59
N ASN A 27 -1.01 20.43 4.92
CA ASN A 27 -0.21 21.25 5.83
C ASN A 27 1.30 21.03 5.67
N THR A 28 1.71 19.77 5.56
CA THR A 28 3.11 19.36 5.52
C THR A 28 3.58 19.00 4.11
N LYS A 29 2.68 19.08 3.11
CA LYS A 29 2.90 18.63 1.72
C LYS A 29 3.41 17.19 1.63
N GLU A 30 2.98 16.36 2.57
CA GLU A 30 3.38 14.96 2.64
C GLU A 30 2.49 14.10 1.75
N PHE A 31 3.09 13.13 1.07
CA PHE A 31 2.43 12.20 0.18
C PHE A 31 2.76 10.75 0.57
N MET A 32 1.76 9.89 0.49
CA MET A 32 1.88 8.45 0.66
C MET A 32 1.25 7.76 -0.53
N PHE A 33 1.91 6.74 -1.06
CA PHE A 33 1.41 5.87 -2.10
C PHE A 33 1.71 4.42 -1.76
N ARG A 34 0.68 3.59 -1.73
CA ARG A 34 0.77 2.17 -1.41
C ARG A 34 -0.04 1.35 -2.40
N PRO A 35 0.54 0.92 -3.52
CA PRO A 35 -0.07 -0.08 -4.38
C PRO A 35 0.14 -1.49 -3.81
N GLY A 36 -0.84 -2.34 -3.99
CA GLY A 36 -0.81 -3.74 -3.59
C GLY A 36 -1.65 -4.60 -4.52
N VAL A 37 -1.18 -5.82 -4.76
CA VAL A 37 -1.91 -6.85 -5.47
C VAL A 37 -1.78 -8.15 -4.69
N SER A 38 -2.87 -8.86 -4.52
CA SER A 38 -2.93 -10.16 -3.88
C SER A 38 -3.67 -11.13 -4.78
N TYR A 39 -3.15 -12.34 -4.89
CA TYR A 39 -3.72 -13.44 -5.66
C TYR A 39 -3.99 -14.63 -4.74
N ALA A 40 -5.24 -15.10 -4.71
CA ALA A 40 -5.62 -16.33 -4.04
C ALA A 40 -5.27 -17.53 -4.92
N ILE A 41 -4.33 -18.34 -4.45
CA ILE A 41 -3.96 -19.61 -5.10
C ILE A 41 -5.07 -20.64 -4.85
N ASN A 42 -5.63 -20.65 -3.64
CA ASN A 42 -6.79 -21.43 -3.23
C ASN A 42 -7.46 -20.75 -2.02
N ASP A 43 -8.52 -21.37 -1.49
CA ASP A 43 -9.30 -20.84 -0.35
C ASP A 43 -8.48 -20.64 0.94
N ASN A 44 -7.32 -21.30 1.04
CA ASN A 44 -6.46 -21.32 2.22
C ASN A 44 -5.12 -20.60 2.01
N LEU A 45 -4.77 -20.20 0.79
CA LEU A 45 -3.46 -19.65 0.46
C LEU A 45 -3.59 -18.50 -0.51
N SER A 46 -3.06 -17.36 -0.11
CA SER A 46 -2.93 -16.18 -0.96
C SER A 46 -1.50 -15.67 -0.93
N VAL A 47 -1.03 -15.17 -2.07
CA VAL A 47 0.25 -14.50 -2.21
C VAL A 47 0.00 -13.06 -2.63
N GLY A 48 0.83 -12.14 -2.17
CA GLY A 48 0.66 -10.73 -2.46
C GLY A 48 1.98 -10.04 -2.66
N LEU A 49 1.95 -9.00 -3.48
CA LEU A 49 3.07 -8.11 -3.70
C LEU A 49 2.56 -6.69 -3.57
N GLY A 50 3.34 -5.84 -2.91
CA GLY A 50 3.00 -4.44 -2.82
C GLY A 50 4.21 -3.59 -2.59
N ALA A 51 3.98 -2.30 -2.62
CA ALA A 51 4.99 -1.31 -2.37
C ALA A 51 4.44 -0.28 -1.38
N PHE A 52 5.34 0.33 -0.64
CA PHE A 52 5.03 1.45 0.21
C PHE A 52 5.99 2.58 -0.14
N PHE A 53 5.44 3.73 -0.49
CA PHE A 53 6.21 4.92 -0.81
C PHE A 53 5.68 6.09 0.01
N LEU A 54 6.59 6.75 0.68
CA LEU A 54 6.41 8.02 1.35
C LEU A 54 7.27 9.05 0.66
N TYR A 55 6.70 10.25 0.55
CA TYR A 55 7.39 11.44 0.11
C TYR A 55 6.98 12.61 1.02
N GLY A 56 7.92 13.48 1.33
CA GLY A 56 7.68 14.67 2.12
C GLY A 56 8.83 15.67 1.96
N PRO A 57 8.57 16.98 2.11
CA PRO A 57 9.61 18.02 2.16
C PRO A 57 10.62 17.78 3.28
N GLU A 58 11.80 18.39 3.18
CA GLU A 58 12.83 18.32 4.23
C GLU A 58 12.25 18.71 5.60
N GLU A 59 12.73 18.05 6.65
CA GLU A 59 12.28 18.20 8.05
C GLU A 59 10.84 17.73 8.35
N THR A 60 10.17 17.04 7.41
CA THR A 60 8.87 16.39 7.68
C THR A 60 9.01 14.93 8.11
N LEU A 61 8.03 14.41 8.85
CA LEU A 61 8.02 13.03 9.33
C LEU A 61 8.21 12.03 8.18
N ASN A 62 7.54 12.25 7.05
CA ASN A 62 7.68 11.43 5.85
C ASN A 62 9.04 11.58 5.17
N SER A 63 9.76 12.69 5.31
CA SER A 63 11.14 12.80 4.81
C SER A 63 12.09 11.88 5.58
N TYR A 64 11.95 11.80 6.91
CA TYR A 64 12.75 10.87 7.71
C TYR A 64 12.30 9.42 7.47
N ALA A 65 10.98 9.19 7.42
CA ALA A 65 10.41 7.87 7.30
C ALA A 65 10.56 7.28 5.89
N SER A 66 10.54 8.09 4.83
CA SER A 66 10.71 7.62 3.43
C SER A 66 12.05 6.93 3.20
N LYS A 67 13.10 7.33 3.93
CA LYS A 67 14.43 6.71 3.81
C LYS A 67 14.48 5.25 4.28
N VAL A 68 13.51 4.83 5.10
CA VAL A 68 13.47 3.49 5.72
C VAL A 68 12.23 2.72 5.34
N LEU A 69 11.07 3.38 5.28
CA LEU A 69 9.78 2.75 5.01
C LEU A 69 9.53 2.55 3.52
N ASN A 70 10.22 3.26 2.63
CA ASN A 70 10.08 3.02 1.20
C ASN A 70 10.57 1.62 0.88
N SER A 71 9.63 0.74 0.56
CA SER A 71 9.90 -0.68 0.52
C SER A 71 8.99 -1.37 -0.48
N LEU A 72 9.54 -2.39 -1.13
CA LEU A 72 8.76 -3.41 -1.82
C LEU A 72 8.61 -4.58 -0.84
N PHE A 73 7.40 -5.12 -0.77
CA PHE A 73 7.12 -6.26 0.10
C PHE A 73 6.42 -7.37 -0.67
N PHE A 74 6.68 -8.58 -0.23
CA PHE A 74 5.97 -9.77 -0.64
C PHE A 74 5.27 -10.35 0.59
N GLN A 75 4.00 -10.74 0.45
CA GLN A 75 3.18 -11.30 1.50
C GLN A 75 2.72 -12.70 1.11
N ILE A 76 2.71 -13.61 2.07
CA ILE A 76 2.06 -14.91 1.94
C ILE A 76 1.08 -15.00 3.10
N LYS A 77 -0.18 -15.30 2.79
CA LYS A 77 -1.25 -15.47 3.77
C LYS A 77 -1.78 -16.89 3.65
N ALA A 78 -1.57 -17.68 4.70
CA ALA A 78 -2.16 -19.01 4.84
C ALA A 78 -3.27 -18.96 5.90
N ASN A 79 -4.41 -19.57 5.62
CA ASN A 79 -5.57 -19.64 6.50
C ASN A 79 -5.88 -21.12 6.76
N PHE A 80 -5.91 -21.55 8.02
CA PHE A 80 -6.09 -22.93 8.45
C PHE A 80 -7.41 -23.12 9.19
#